data_AF-A0A931GTQ3-F1
#
_entry.id   AF-A0A931GTQ3-F1
#
_cell.length_a   1.000
_cell.length_b   1.000
_cell.length_c   1.000
_cell.angle_alpha   90.00
_cell.angle_beta   90.00
_cell.angle_gamma   90.00
#
_symmetry.space_group_name_H-M   'P 1'
#
loop_
_entity.id
_entity.type
_entity.pdbx_description
1 polymer ?
#
loop_
_entity_poly.entity_id
_entity_poly.type
_entity_poly.pdbx_seq_one_letter_code
_entity_poly.pdbx_strand_id
1 'polypeptide(L)'
;MSELQARIVTNQRTRLDCARRMYDLRFPHEDIAGLSMSQLRGREGARMKKIYATEAERTGVEWDRRNYDPNDFESSTPINKALTAANAAL
;
A
#
# COMPACT_ATOMS: atom_id res chain seq x y z
N MET A 1 -4.01 -1.45 25.28
CA MET A 1 -4.05 -1.37 23.79
C MET A 1 -2.81 -2.01 23.15
N SER A 2 -1.59 -1.65 23.55
CA SER A 2 -0.33 -2.23 23.04
C SER A 2 -0.25 -3.75 23.18
N GLU A 3 -0.63 -4.31 24.34
CA GLU A 3 -0.62 -5.77 24.58
C GLU A 3 -1.53 -6.55 23.63
N LEU A 4 -2.69 -5.98 23.25
CA LEU A 4 -3.60 -6.60 22.29
C LEU A 4 -2.99 -6.66 20.89
N GLN A 5 -2.35 -5.57 20.45
CA GLN A 5 -1.66 -5.51 19.17
C GLN A 5 -0.46 -6.46 19.14
N ALA A 6 0.33 -6.50 20.23
CA ALA A 6 1.47 -7.40 20.38
C ALA A 6 1.05 -8.87 20.23
N ARG A 7 -0.10 -9.25 20.80
CA ARG A 7 -0.67 -10.58 20.65
C ARG A 7 -1.10 -10.90 19.21
N ILE A 8 -1.64 -9.92 18.48
CA ILE A 8 -2.06 -10.11 17.08
C ILE A 8 -0.83 -10.30 16.17
N VAL A 9 0.21 -9.48 16.32
CA VAL A 9 1.35 -9.44 15.39
C VAL A 9 2.33 -10.59 15.60
N THR A 10 2.46 -11.11 16.83
CA THR A 10 3.40 -12.20 17.15
C THR A 10 2.90 -13.58 16.75
N ASN A 11 1.59 -13.77 16.60
CA ASN A 11 1.01 -15.01 16.11
C ASN A 11 0.72 -14.93 14.60
N GLN A 12 1.25 -15.90 13.83
CA GLN A 12 1.17 -15.87 12.37
C GLN A 12 -0.26 -15.92 11.83
N ARG A 13 -1.15 -16.69 12.48
CA ARG A 13 -2.56 -16.84 12.06
C ARG A 13 -3.32 -15.55 12.31
N THR A 14 -3.26 -15.00 13.52
CA THR A 14 -3.95 -13.75 13.85
C THR A 14 -3.41 -12.57 13.05
N ARG A 15 -2.10 -12.56 12.74
CA ARG A 15 -1.50 -11.56 11.86
C ARG A 15 -2.05 -11.63 10.44
N LEU A 16 -2.22 -12.85 9.89
CA LEU A 16 -2.81 -13.03 8.57
C LEU A 16 -4.29 -12.64 8.55
N ASP A 17 -5.05 -13.00 9.59
CA ASP A 17 -6.46 -12.62 9.71
C ASP A 17 -6.63 -11.10 9.82
N CYS A 18 -5.71 -10.42 10.53
CA CYS A 18 -5.65 -8.96 10.56
C CYS A 18 -5.38 -8.37 9.17
N ALA A 19 -4.38 -8.90 8.45
CA ALA A 19 -4.07 -8.44 7.10
C ALA A 19 -5.23 -8.63 6.10
N ARG A 20 -5.96 -9.74 6.20
CA ARG A 20 -7.19 -9.96 5.41
C ARG A 20 -8.24 -8.90 5.71
N ARG A 21 -8.49 -8.59 6.99
CA ARG A 21 -9.43 -7.53 7.37
C ARG A 21 -9.00 -6.16 6.86
N MET A 22 -7.71 -5.83 6.94
CA MET A 22 -7.18 -4.59 6.36
C MET A 22 -7.38 -4.53 4.84
N TYR A 23 -7.20 -5.65 4.15
CA TYR A 23 -7.42 -5.75 2.71
C TYR A 23 -8.89 -5.55 2.34
N ASP A 24 -9.82 -6.21 3.04
CA ASP A 24 -11.27 -6.08 2.83
C ASP A 24 -11.77 -4.65 3.07
N LEU A 25 -11.24 -3.97 4.09
CA LEU A 25 -11.53 -2.54 4.32
C LEU A 25 -11.10 -1.65 3.15
N ARG A 26 -9.97 -1.98 2.51
CA ARG A 26 -9.44 -1.19 1.38
C ARG A 26 -10.12 -1.54 0.06
N PHE A 27 -10.49 -2.80 -0.12
CA PHE A 27 -11.05 -3.35 -1.34
C PHE A 27 -12.24 -4.26 -1.00
N PRO A 28 -13.40 -3.67 -0.69
CA PRO A 28 -14.56 -4.44 -0.28
C PRO A 28 -15.06 -5.34 -1.41
N HIS A 29 -15.72 -6.44 -1.03
CA HIS A 29 -16.35 -7.41 -1.95
C HIS A 29 -15.38 -8.33 -2.71
N GLU A 30 -14.13 -8.45 -2.27
CA GLU A 30 -13.22 -9.45 -2.79
C GLU A 30 -13.21 -10.71 -1.96
N ASP A 31 -13.27 -11.87 -2.62
CA ASP A 31 -12.94 -13.12 -1.95
C ASP A 31 -11.43 -13.17 -1.67
N ILE A 32 -11.11 -13.03 -0.39
CA ILE A 32 -9.77 -13.11 0.17
C ILE A 32 -9.60 -14.33 1.08
N ALA A 33 -10.60 -15.21 1.12
CA ALA A 33 -10.53 -16.44 1.88
C ALA A 33 -9.38 -17.31 1.35
N GLY A 34 -8.62 -17.91 2.26
CA GLY A 34 -7.49 -18.77 1.90
C GLY A 34 -6.25 -18.04 1.37
N LEU A 35 -6.31 -16.74 1.04
CA LEU A 35 -5.13 -16.02 0.55
C LEU A 35 -4.03 -15.94 1.61
N SER A 36 -2.80 -16.19 1.20
CA SER A 36 -1.60 -16.03 2.01
C SER A 36 -1.17 -14.57 2.09
N MET A 37 -0.29 -14.24 3.04
CA MET A 37 0.25 -12.90 3.19
C MET A 37 0.97 -12.41 1.92
N SER A 38 1.71 -13.29 1.22
CA SER A 38 2.41 -12.92 -0.01
C SER A 38 1.44 -12.65 -1.16
N GLN A 39 0.35 -13.42 -1.26
CA GLN A 39 -0.69 -13.19 -2.25
C GLN A 39 -1.42 -11.86 -2.02
N LEU A 40 -1.77 -11.53 -0.78
CA LEU A 40 -2.38 -10.24 -0.44
C LEU A 40 -1.48 -9.07 -0.87
N ARG A 41 -0.19 -9.09 -0.50
CA ARG A 41 0.77 -8.06 -0.90
C ARG A 41 0.95 -7.97 -2.40
N GLY A 42 1.02 -9.10 -3.10
CA GLY A 42 1.17 -9.13 -4.55
C GLY A 42 -0.03 -8.50 -5.27
N ARG A 43 -1.25 -8.84 -4.84
CA ARG A 43 -2.48 -8.26 -5.38
C ARG A 43 -2.55 -6.75 -5.11
N GLU A 44 -2.23 -6.33 -3.89
CA GLU A 44 -2.23 -4.90 -3.54
C GLU A 44 -1.21 -4.11 -4.37
N GLY A 45 0.00 -4.65 -4.55
CA GLY A 45 1.02 -4.04 -5.41
C GLY A 45 0.56 -3.91 -6.87
N ALA A 46 -0.08 -4.94 -7.43
CA ALA A 46 -0.62 -4.89 -8.78
C ALA A 46 -1.74 -3.84 -8.91
N ARG A 47 -2.62 -3.74 -7.91
CA ARG A 47 -3.67 -2.70 -7.86
C ARG A 47 -3.08 -1.30 -7.83
N MET A 48 -2.09 -1.06 -6.97
CA MET A 48 -1.45 0.26 -6.89
C MET A 48 -0.77 0.66 -8.20
N LYS A 49 -0.10 -0.27 -8.89
CA LYS A 49 0.45 0.01 -10.22
C LYS A 49 -0.63 0.45 -11.21
N LYS A 50 -1.78 -0.23 -11.22
CA LYS A 50 -2.91 0.13 -12.07
C LYS A 50 -3.46 1.51 -11.70
N ILE A 51 -3.63 1.80 -10.42
CA ILE A 51 -4.11 3.12 -9.95
C ILE A 51 -3.16 4.22 -10.40
N TYR A 52 -1.85 4.09 -10.20
CA TYR A 52 -0.90 5.10 -10.67
C TYR A 52 -0.96 5.30 -12.18
N ALA A 53 -1.06 4.23 -12.97
CA ALA A 53 -1.19 4.33 -14.42
C ALA A 53 -2.49 5.05 -14.83
N THR A 54 -3.62 4.69 -14.22
CA THR A 54 -4.91 5.35 -14.48
C THR A 54 -4.91 6.81 -14.06
N GLU A 55 -4.30 7.16 -12.92
CA GLU A 55 -4.21 8.55 -12.46
C GLU A 55 -3.27 9.39 -13.33
N ALA A 56 -2.17 8.80 -13.81
CA ALA A 56 -1.27 9.43 -14.77
C ALA A 56 -2.00 9.75 -16.08
N GLU A 57 -2.75 8.79 -16.63
CA GLU A 57 -3.58 8.98 -17.83
C GLU A 57 -4.66 10.05 -17.60
N ARG A 58 -5.37 9.99 -16.47
CA ARG A 58 -6.45 10.94 -16.13
C ARG A 58 -5.95 12.37 -15.98
N THR A 59 -4.74 12.57 -15.48
CA THR A 59 -4.18 13.90 -15.16
C THR A 59 -3.20 14.43 -16.20
N GLY A 60 -2.72 13.57 -17.09
CA GLY A 60 -1.63 13.90 -18.04
C GLY A 60 -0.26 14.02 -17.38
N VAL A 61 -0.12 13.67 -16.10
CA VAL A 61 1.17 13.68 -15.41
C VAL A 61 1.94 12.42 -15.78
N GLU A 62 3.16 12.58 -16.29
CA GLU A 62 4.02 11.43 -16.61
C GLU A 62 4.34 10.59 -15.36
N TRP A 63 4.22 9.27 -15.50
CA TRP A 63 4.49 8.31 -14.45
C TRP A 63 5.33 7.14 -14.96
N ASP A 64 6.49 6.94 -14.35
CA ASP A 64 7.32 5.74 -14.53
C ASP A 64 7.14 4.81 -13.32
N ARG A 65 7.64 5.23 -12.16
CA ARG A 65 7.56 4.45 -10.92
C ARG A 65 7.55 5.32 -9.67
N ARG A 66 7.11 4.71 -8.56
CA ARG A 66 7.33 5.27 -7.23
C ARG A 66 8.82 5.15 -6.91
N ASN A 67 9.47 6.29 -6.71
CA ASN A 67 10.87 6.38 -6.35
C ASN A 67 11.11 7.59 -5.45
N TYR A 68 11.79 7.40 -4.33
CA TYR A 68 12.25 8.50 -3.49
C TYR A 68 13.50 8.05 -2.73
N ASP A 69 14.39 9.00 -2.44
CA ASP A 69 15.49 8.81 -1.51
C ASP A 69 15.07 9.37 -0.14
N PRO A 70 14.99 8.54 0.92
CA PRO A 70 14.69 9.01 2.27
C PRO A 70 15.68 10.05 2.83
N ASN A 71 16.92 10.08 2.31
CA ASN A 71 17.97 11.00 2.73
C ASN A 71 18.12 12.21 1.80
N ASP A 72 17.50 12.19 0.63
CA ASP A 72 17.53 13.29 -0.35
C ASP A 72 16.16 13.45 -1.03
N PHE A 73 15.29 14.21 -0.38
CA PHE A 73 13.97 14.55 -0.91
C PHE A 73 14.07 15.30 -2.25
N GLU A 74 15.10 16.15 -2.42
CA GLU A 74 15.22 17.04 -3.57
C GLU A 74 15.58 16.30 -4.86
N SER A 75 16.24 15.15 -4.76
CA SER A 75 16.56 14.26 -5.89
C SER A 75 15.34 13.68 -6.62
N SER A 76 14.15 13.72 -6.01
CA SER A 76 12.96 13.07 -6.55
C SER A 76 12.23 13.94 -7.59
N THR A 77 11.59 13.29 -8.58
CA THR A 77 10.70 13.99 -9.53
C THR A 77 9.57 14.72 -8.78
N PRO A 78 9.00 15.82 -9.32
CA PRO A 78 7.93 16.57 -8.66
C PRO A 78 6.75 15.71 -8.21
N ILE A 79 6.30 14.76 -9.04
CA ILE A 79 5.21 13.84 -8.68
C ILE A 79 5.56 12.94 -7.49
N ASN A 80 6.79 12.42 -7.44
CA ASN A 80 7.24 11.61 -6.30
C ASN A 80 7.40 12.43 -5.02
N LYS A 81 7.84 13.70 -5.11
CA LYS A 81 7.85 14.64 -3.97
C LYS A 81 6.44 14.86 -3.43
N ALA A 82 5.49 15.16 -4.32
CA ALA A 82 4.10 15.38 -3.95
C ALA A 82 3.48 14.17 -3.26
N LEU A 83 3.67 12.96 -3.81
CA LEU A 83 3.20 11.73 -3.19
C LEU A 83 3.86 11.44 -1.83
N THR A 84 5.14 11.79 -1.65
CA THR A 84 5.84 11.63 -0.37
C THR A 84 5.29 12.59 0.68
N ALA A 85 5.10 13.86 0.31
CA ALA A 85 4.54 14.87 1.19
C ALA A 85 3.08 14.53 1.58
N ALA A 86 2.26 14.12 0.61
CA ALA A 86 0.89 13.71 0.86
C ALA A 86 0.84 12.49 1.79
N ASN A 87 1.68 11.48 1.57
CA ASN A 87 1.76 10.31 2.45
C ASN A 87 2.24 10.64 3.87
N ALA A 88 3.08 11.66 4.04
CA ALA A 88 3.53 12.12 5.36
C ALA A 88 2.44 12.88 6.14
N ALA A 89 1.42 13.40 5.44
CA ALA A 89 0.32 14.15 6.04
C ALA A 89 -0.93 13.27 6.35
N LEU A 90 -0.94 12.01 5.91
CA LEU A 90 -1.98 11.02 6.20
C LEU A 90 -1.74 10.35 7.56
#